data_AF-A0A8D6PVF0-F1
#
_entry.id   AF-A0A8D6PVF0-F1
#
_cell.length_a   1.000
_cell.length_b   1.000
_cell.length_c   1.000
_cell.angle_alpha   90.00
_cell.angle_beta   90.00
_cell.angle_gamma   90.00
#
_symmetry.space_group_name_H-M   'P 1'
#
loop_
_entity.id
_entity.type
_entity.pdbx_description
1 polymer ?
#
loop_
_entity_poly.entity_id
_entity_poly.type
_entity_poly.pdbx_seq_one_letter_code
_entity_poly.pdbx_strand_id
1 'polypeptide(L)'
;MTKNINMEYVLASLTYISFIILPVLVPLIFAIIFRKNKFILFHSIQAMFIHIILLEFISLSIPFFKSICKYIFILSINTQNPMIDNLEIVFGILYLLVVITPILLGTYYSSGGKWFRFPLIGFISEKIVYYLDKINIYYLLFGLIIVVPIFYTK
;
A
#
# COMPACT_ATOMS: atom_id res chain seq x y z
N MET A 1 15.02 -13.00 -27.04
CA MET A 1 15.95 -12.91 -25.90
C MET A 1 15.12 -12.98 -24.63
N THR A 2 14.82 -14.19 -24.15
CA THR A 2 14.04 -14.42 -22.93
C THR A 2 14.90 -13.97 -21.76
N LYS A 3 14.61 -12.77 -21.25
CA LYS A 3 15.27 -12.20 -20.07
C LYS A 3 15.06 -13.21 -18.94
N ASN A 4 16.13 -13.86 -18.49
CA ASN A 4 16.09 -14.79 -17.38
C ASN A 4 15.49 -14.03 -16.20
N ILE A 5 14.22 -14.30 -15.88
CA ILE A 5 13.50 -13.51 -14.88
C ILE A 5 14.11 -13.92 -13.54
N ASN A 6 14.94 -13.04 -12.98
CA ASN A 6 15.50 -13.26 -11.66
C ASN A 6 14.33 -13.38 -10.67
N MET A 7 14.24 -14.54 -9.99
CA MET A 7 13.15 -14.84 -9.04
C MET A 7 12.99 -13.73 -7.99
N GLU A 8 14.07 -13.04 -7.62
CA GLU A 8 14.05 -11.93 -6.69
C GLU A 8 13.15 -10.77 -7.14
N TYR A 9 13.11 -10.49 -8.45
CA TYR A 9 12.32 -9.40 -9.03
C TYR A 9 10.84 -9.76 -9.04
N VAL A 10 10.53 -11.03 -9.28
CA VAL A 10 9.15 -11.54 -9.20
C VAL A 10 8.65 -11.46 -7.77
N LEU A 11 9.44 -11.95 -6.81
CA LEU A 11 9.09 -11.90 -5.39
C LEU A 11 8.90 -10.47 -4.89
N ALA A 12 9.80 -9.55 -5.25
CA ALA A 12 9.66 -8.13 -4.91
C ALA A 12 8.44 -7.47 -5.60
N SER A 13 7.99 -7.98 -6.74
CA SER A 13 6.80 -7.47 -7.43
C SER A 13 5.51 -8.01 -6.82
N LEU A 14 5.54 -9.25 -6.36
CA LEU A 14 4.42 -9.91 -5.68
C LEU A 14 4.01 -9.19 -4.39
N THR A 15 4.95 -8.56 -3.68
CA THR A 15 4.63 -7.79 -2.47
C THR A 15 3.74 -6.59 -2.73
N TYR A 16 3.77 -6.01 -3.94
CA TYR A 16 2.86 -4.92 -4.30
C TYR A 16 1.47 -5.45 -4.70
N ILE A 17 1.44 -6.55 -5.45
CA ILE A 17 0.21 -7.15 -6.01
C ILE A 17 -0.62 -7.85 -4.92
N SER A 18 0.02 -8.32 -3.86
CA SER A 18 -0.64 -9.00 -2.74
C SER A 18 -1.65 -8.14 -1.96
N PHE A 19 -1.77 -6.85 -2.30
CA PHE A 19 -2.83 -5.95 -1.84
C PHE A 19 -4.22 -6.59 -1.87
N ILE A 20 -4.53 -7.32 -2.94
CA ILE A 20 -5.86 -7.89 -3.20
C ILE A 20 -6.23 -8.97 -2.18
N ILE A 21 -5.24 -9.70 -1.66
CA ILE A 21 -5.48 -10.88 -0.83
C ILE A 21 -5.33 -10.54 0.65
N LEU A 22 -4.20 -9.93 1.03
CA LEU A 22 -3.81 -9.68 2.42
C LEU A 22 -2.81 -8.50 2.45
N PRO A 23 -3.31 -7.25 2.41
CA PRO A 23 -2.54 -6.09 2.00
C PRO A 23 -1.33 -5.81 2.89
N VAL A 24 -1.44 -5.92 4.21
CA VAL A 24 -0.31 -5.65 5.10
C VAL A 24 0.46 -6.92 5.47
N LEU A 25 -0.24 -8.05 5.58
CA LEU A 25 0.35 -9.29 6.08
C LEU A 25 1.30 -9.94 5.07
N VAL A 26 1.00 -9.94 3.78
CA VAL A 26 1.88 -10.57 2.78
C VAL A 26 3.21 -9.81 2.63
N PRO A 27 3.24 -8.47 2.46
CA PRO A 27 4.50 -7.73 2.47
C PRO A 27 5.29 -7.91 3.77
N LEU A 28 4.60 -8.00 4.91
CA LEU A 28 5.25 -8.25 6.19
C LEU A 28 5.92 -9.64 6.23
N ILE A 29 5.21 -10.69 5.81
CA ILE A 29 5.75 -12.05 5.72
C ILE A 29 6.98 -12.06 4.80
N PHE A 30 6.91 -11.39 3.65
CA PHE A 30 8.03 -11.31 2.71
C PHE A 30 9.22 -10.56 3.33
N ALA A 31 8.98 -9.46 4.06
CA ALA A 31 10.03 -8.74 4.77
C ALA A 31 10.73 -9.64 5.82
N ILE A 32 9.99 -10.52 6.50
CA ILE A 32 10.54 -11.44 7.51
C ILE A 32 11.34 -12.57 6.84
N ILE A 33 10.74 -13.26 5.86
CA ILE A 33 11.33 -14.42 5.18
C ILE A 33 12.57 -14.00 4.40
N PHE A 34 12.47 -12.92 3.61
CA PHE A 34 13.53 -12.48 2.70
C PHE A 34 14.39 -11.37 3.30
N ARG A 35 14.43 -11.20 4.63
CA ARG A 35 15.17 -10.12 5.32
C ARG A 35 16.64 -9.99 4.94
N LYS A 36 17.28 -11.07 4.49
CA LYS A 36 18.70 -11.05 4.06
C LYS A 36 18.88 -10.52 2.63
N ASN A 37 17.83 -10.57 1.82
CA ASN A 37 17.83 -9.94 0.51
C ASN A 37 17.35 -8.50 0.66
N LYS A 38 18.29 -7.55 0.61
CA LYS A 38 17.98 -6.12 0.82
C LYS A 38 16.95 -5.61 -0.19
N PHE A 39 16.99 -6.10 -1.43
CA PHE A 39 16.07 -5.68 -2.50
C PHE A 39 14.64 -6.11 -2.21
N ILE A 40 14.43 -7.39 -1.92
CA ILE A 40 13.09 -7.89 -1.57
C ILE A 40 12.62 -7.23 -0.28
N LEU A 41 13.48 -7.10 0.73
CA LEU A 41 13.16 -6.46 2.00
C LEU A 41 12.67 -5.02 1.81
N PHE A 42 13.40 -4.22 1.02
CA PHE A 42 13.01 -2.84 0.73
C PHE A 42 11.66 -2.75 0.03
N HIS A 43 11.44 -3.52 -1.03
CA HIS A 43 10.17 -3.52 -1.76
C HIS A 43 9.01 -4.05 -0.91
N SER A 44 9.29 -4.99 0.01
CA SER A 44 8.32 -5.49 0.98
C SER A 44 7.89 -4.40 1.96
N ILE A 45 8.85 -3.69 2.57
CA ILE A 45 8.57 -2.61 3.52
C ILE A 45 7.87 -1.45 2.82
N GLN A 46 8.34 -1.07 1.63
CA GLN A 46 7.74 0.00 0.84
C GLN A 46 6.30 -0.35 0.45
N ALA A 47 6.03 -1.59 0.02
CA ALA A 47 4.68 -2.06 -0.26
C ALA A 47 3.80 -2.02 1.00
N MET A 48 4.31 -2.47 2.13
CA MET A 48 3.60 -2.43 3.42
C MET A 48 3.15 -1.00 3.77
N PHE A 49 4.03 0.00 3.66
CA PHE A 49 3.66 1.39 3.93
C PHE A 49 2.67 1.95 2.93
N ILE A 50 2.84 1.65 1.64
CA ILE A 50 1.87 2.06 0.61
C ILE A 50 0.49 1.49 0.95
N HIS A 51 0.42 0.22 1.34
CA HIS A 51 -0.84 -0.43 1.69
C HIS A 51 -1.46 0.13 2.97
N ILE A 52 -0.67 0.45 3.99
CA ILE A 52 -1.16 1.13 5.21
C ILE A 52 -1.73 2.50 4.85
N ILE A 53 -1.00 3.33 4.10
CA ILE A 53 -1.44 4.67 3.70
C ILE A 53 -2.71 4.58 2.84
N LEU A 54 -2.76 3.63 1.91
CA LEU A 54 -3.94 3.39 1.09
C LEU A 54 -5.12 2.93 1.95
N LEU A 55 -4.93 2.00 2.90
CA LEU A 55 -6.01 1.54 3.77
C LEU A 55 -6.58 2.66 4.63
N GLU A 56 -5.72 3.52 5.20
CA GLU A 56 -6.12 4.72 5.94
C GLU A 56 -6.87 5.70 5.05
N PHE A 57 -6.33 5.97 3.86
CA PHE A 57 -6.97 6.84 2.88
C PHE A 57 -8.36 6.31 2.50
N ILE A 58 -8.49 5.02 2.19
CA ILE A 58 -9.76 4.32 1.89
C ILE A 58 -10.74 4.46 3.08
N SER A 59 -10.27 4.18 4.29
CA SER A 59 -11.10 4.21 5.51
C SER A 59 -11.63 5.60 5.85
N LEU A 60 -10.87 6.66 5.54
CA LEU A 60 -11.30 8.05 5.76
C LEU A 60 -12.12 8.62 4.60
N SER A 61 -11.81 8.24 3.36
CA SER A 61 -12.44 8.79 2.17
C SER A 61 -13.80 8.18 1.86
N ILE A 62 -14.02 6.88 2.12
CA ILE A 62 -15.34 6.24 1.92
C ILE A 62 -16.43 6.88 2.79
N PRO A 63 -16.25 7.08 4.11
CA PRO A 63 -17.26 7.72 4.96
C PRO A 63 -17.46 9.20 4.60
N PHE A 64 -16.38 9.91 4.29
CA PHE A 64 -16.45 11.30 3.85
C PHE A 64 -17.25 11.44 2.56
N PHE A 65 -16.97 10.59 1.57
CA PHE A 65 -17.69 10.55 0.30
C PHE A 65 -19.16 10.17 0.53
N LYS A 66 -19.45 9.13 1.31
CA LYS A 66 -20.82 8.73 1.68
C LYS A 66 -21.58 9.87 2.37
N SER A 67 -20.91 10.63 3.24
CA SER A 67 -21.49 11.79 3.92
C SER A 67 -21.82 12.92 2.96
N ILE A 68 -20.89 13.24 2.04
CA ILE A 68 -21.11 14.22 0.97
C ILE A 68 -22.24 13.78 0.05
N CYS A 69 -22.22 12.55 -0.46
CA CYS A 69 -23.29 12.02 -1.31
C CYS A 69 -24.64 12.05 -0.60
N LYS A 70 -24.70 11.73 0.70
CA LYS A 70 -25.95 11.84 1.47
C LYS A 70 -26.41 13.30 1.62
N TYR A 71 -25.50 14.22 1.89
CA TYR A 71 -25.80 15.66 1.99
C TYR A 71 -26.31 16.20 0.64
N ILE A 72 -25.63 15.84 -0.45
CA ILE A 72 -26.01 16.20 -1.81
C ILE A 72 -27.32 15.52 -2.22
N PHE A 73 -27.56 14.27 -1.83
CA PHE A 73 -28.82 13.55 -2.10
C PHE A 73 -30.00 14.18 -1.36
N ILE A 74 -29.80 14.63 -0.12
CA ILE A 74 -30.80 15.42 0.61
C ILE A 74 -31.08 16.74 -0.11
N LEU A 75 -30.05 17.39 -0.68
CA LEU A 75 -30.22 18.57 -1.55
C LEU A 75 -30.87 18.23 -2.91
N SER A 76 -30.65 17.02 -3.44
CA SER A 76 -31.13 16.59 -4.77
C SER A 76 -32.55 16.03 -4.76
N ILE A 77 -33.06 15.54 -3.63
CA ILE A 77 -34.51 15.32 -3.43
C ILE A 77 -35.28 16.64 -3.68
N ASN A 78 -34.62 17.79 -3.51
CA ASN A 78 -35.17 19.10 -3.87
C ASN A 78 -34.81 19.56 -5.31
N THR A 79 -33.83 18.93 -5.98
CA THR A 79 -33.42 19.25 -7.37
C THR A 79 -32.70 18.05 -8.04
N GLN A 80 -33.34 17.35 -8.97
CA GLN A 80 -32.64 16.37 -9.83
C GLN A 80 -31.67 17.12 -10.76
N ASN A 81 -30.40 17.20 -10.39
CA ASN A 81 -29.37 17.90 -11.16
C ASN A 81 -28.31 16.92 -11.70
N PRO A 82 -28.23 16.72 -13.03
CA PRO A 82 -27.27 15.80 -13.66
C PRO A 82 -25.79 16.17 -13.42
N MET A 83 -25.51 17.38 -12.92
CA MET A 83 -24.16 17.80 -12.54
C MET A 83 -23.64 17.05 -11.31
N ILE A 84 -24.52 16.64 -10.40
CA ILE A 84 -24.17 15.90 -9.18
C ILE A 84 -23.70 14.47 -9.53
N ASP A 85 -24.46 13.77 -10.36
CA ASP A 85 -24.16 12.38 -10.76
C ASP A 85 -22.81 12.30 -11.50
N ASN A 86 -22.50 13.30 -12.33
CA ASN A 86 -21.22 13.39 -13.02
C ASN A 86 -20.04 13.63 -12.07
N LEU A 87 -20.22 14.39 -10.98
CA LEU A 87 -19.18 14.62 -9.99
C LEU A 87 -18.83 13.33 -9.24
N GLU A 88 -19.83 12.51 -8.87
CA GLU A 88 -19.60 11.23 -8.21
C GLU A 88 -18.74 10.28 -9.06
N ILE A 89 -19.02 10.20 -10.36
CA ILE A 89 -18.22 9.38 -11.30
C ILE A 89 -16.78 9.88 -11.37
N VAL A 90 -16.57 11.19 -11.48
CA VAL A 90 -15.22 11.79 -11.56
C VAL A 90 -14.42 11.52 -10.29
N PHE A 91 -15.03 11.68 -9.11
CA PHE A 91 -14.36 11.37 -7.84
C PHE A 91 -14.07 9.87 -7.69
N GLY A 92 -14.98 8.99 -8.15
CA GLY A 92 -14.76 7.55 -8.17
C GLY A 92 -13.56 7.14 -9.05
N ILE A 93 -13.42 7.75 -10.23
CA ILE A 93 -12.27 7.50 -11.13
C ILE A 93 -10.97 8.03 -10.51
N LEU A 94 -10.98 9.25 -9.95
CA LEU A 94 -9.81 9.81 -9.26
C LEU A 94 -9.35 8.92 -8.10
N TYR A 95 -10.30 8.42 -7.33
CA TYR A 95 -10.05 7.49 -6.23
C TYR A 95 -9.39 6.19 -6.73
N LEU A 96 -9.92 5.60 -7.81
CA LEU A 96 -9.34 4.40 -8.41
C LEU A 96 -7.88 4.64 -8.86
N LEU A 97 -7.61 5.79 -9.47
CA LEU A 97 -6.26 6.17 -9.91
C LEU A 97 -5.28 6.31 -8.75
N VAL A 98 -5.70 6.93 -7.64
CA VAL A 98 -4.85 7.11 -6.44
C VAL A 98 -4.48 5.76 -5.81
N VAL A 99 -5.40 4.79 -5.81
CA VAL A 99 -5.17 3.45 -5.25
C VAL A 99 -4.28 2.60 -6.15
N ILE A 100 -4.55 2.58 -7.45
CA ILE A 100 -3.90 1.67 -8.39
C ILE A 100 -2.49 2.14 -8.77
N THR A 101 -2.27 3.46 -8.91
CA THR A 101 -1.00 4.00 -9.43
C THR A 101 0.22 3.61 -8.60
N PRO A 102 0.22 3.75 -7.25
CA PRO A 102 1.38 3.36 -6.43
C PRO A 102 1.70 1.87 -6.52
N ILE A 103 0.67 1.03 -6.63
CA ILE A 103 0.80 -0.43 -6.76
C ILE A 103 1.46 -0.76 -8.11
N LEU A 104 0.91 -0.24 -9.21
CA LEU A 104 1.43 -0.48 -10.55
C LEU A 104 2.87 0.03 -10.71
N LEU A 105 3.17 1.21 -10.21
CA LEU A 105 4.54 1.75 -10.24
C LEU A 105 5.48 0.88 -9.43
N GLY A 106 5.09 0.48 -8.21
CA GLY A 106 5.87 -0.42 -7.37
C GLY A 106 6.22 -1.72 -8.11
N THR A 107 5.21 -2.41 -8.64
CA THR A 107 5.35 -3.64 -9.43
C THR A 107 6.22 -3.45 -10.68
N TYR A 108 6.02 -2.37 -11.42
CA TYR A 108 6.78 -2.10 -12.65
C TYR A 108 8.26 -1.92 -12.36
N TYR A 109 8.61 -1.14 -11.33
CA TYR A 109 10.00 -0.89 -11.00
C TYR A 109 10.69 -2.11 -10.37
N SER A 110 10.02 -2.84 -9.49
CA SER A 110 10.58 -4.05 -8.87
C SER A 110 10.80 -5.16 -9.90
N SER A 111 9.87 -5.34 -10.86
CA SER A 111 10.03 -6.33 -11.93
C SER A 111 11.17 -5.97 -12.90
N GLY A 112 11.50 -4.68 -13.00
CA GLY A 112 12.68 -4.18 -13.71
C GLY A 112 13.99 -4.28 -12.94
N GLY A 113 13.99 -4.75 -11.68
CA GLY A 113 15.17 -4.81 -10.81
C GLY A 113 15.61 -3.46 -10.25
N LYS A 114 14.73 -2.45 -10.25
CA LYS A 114 15.05 -1.08 -9.83
C LYS A 114 14.54 -0.79 -8.42
N TRP A 115 15.42 -0.21 -7.62
CA TRP A 115 15.13 0.34 -6.29
C TRP A 115 14.37 1.68 -6.41
N PHE A 116 13.15 1.63 -6.90
CA PHE A 116 12.33 2.84 -7.02
C PHE A 116 11.92 3.35 -5.64
N ARG A 117 12.28 4.60 -5.37
CA ARG A 117 12.00 5.27 -4.10
C ARG A 117 10.84 6.25 -4.31
N PHE A 118 9.70 5.95 -3.69
CA PHE A 118 8.73 7.03 -3.45
C PHE A 118 9.37 8.04 -2.48
N PRO A 119 9.23 9.36 -2.65
CA PRO A 119 10.04 10.34 -1.92
C PRO A 119 10.08 10.14 -0.40
N LEU A 120 8.91 10.11 0.25
CA LEU A 120 8.81 9.93 1.70
C LEU A 120 8.89 8.45 2.10
N ILE A 121 8.10 7.61 1.44
CA ILE A 121 7.97 6.18 1.79
C ILE A 121 9.28 5.43 1.54
N GLY A 122 9.97 5.73 0.45
CA GLY A 122 11.26 5.14 0.11
C GLY A 122 12.32 5.49 1.13
N PHE A 123 12.41 6.75 1.56
CA PHE A 123 13.36 7.17 2.60
C PHE A 123 13.12 6.44 3.93
N ILE A 124 11.85 6.33 4.35
CA ILE A 124 11.48 5.58 5.56
C ILE A 124 11.85 4.10 5.41
N SER A 125 11.55 3.51 4.25
CA SER A 125 11.83 2.10 3.94
C SER A 125 13.33 1.81 4.00
N GLU A 126 14.19 2.68 3.47
CA GLU A 126 15.65 2.50 3.54
C GLU A 126 16.18 2.52 4.97
N LYS A 127 15.69 3.44 5.80
CA LYS A 127 16.07 3.46 7.22
C LYS A 127 15.66 2.17 7.90
N ILE A 128 14.45 1.69 7.67
CA ILE A 128 13.96 0.46 8.29
C ILE A 128 14.75 -0.75 7.81
N VAL A 129 15.04 -0.87 6.50
CA VAL A 129 15.93 -1.91 5.94
C VAL A 129 17.26 -1.93 6.69
N TYR A 130 17.87 -0.77 6.92
CA TYR A 130 19.16 -0.66 7.63
C TYR A 130 19.10 -1.21 9.05
N TYR A 131 18.02 -0.92 9.79
CA TYR A 131 17.84 -1.45 11.15
C TYR A 131 17.50 -2.95 11.15
N LEU A 132 16.65 -3.38 10.22
CA LEU A 132 16.18 -4.77 10.13
C LEU A 132 17.27 -5.76 9.71
N ASP A 133 18.24 -5.32 8.90
CA ASP A 133 19.42 -6.12 8.55
C ASP A 133 20.24 -6.50 9.81
N LYS A 134 20.16 -5.67 10.86
CA LYS A 134 20.92 -5.79 12.11
C LYS A 134 20.17 -6.43 13.28
N ILE A 135 18.87 -6.66 13.15
CA ILE A 135 18.00 -7.14 14.24
C ILE A 135 17.85 -8.67 14.21
N ASN A 136 17.90 -9.30 15.39
CA ASN A 136 17.59 -10.73 15.54
C ASN A 136 16.09 -10.97 15.29
N ILE A 137 15.75 -12.05 14.59
CA ILE A 137 14.38 -12.34 14.12
C ILE A 137 13.38 -12.44 15.28
N TYR A 138 13.85 -12.90 16.44
CA TYR A 138 13.06 -13.01 17.66
C TYR A 138 12.58 -11.65 18.17
N TYR A 139 13.43 -10.61 18.14
CA TYR A 139 13.02 -9.26 18.55
C TYR A 139 12.08 -8.59 17.54
N LEU A 140 12.19 -8.95 16.26
CA LEU A 140 11.30 -8.46 15.21
C LEU A 140 9.86 -8.95 15.40
N LEU A 141 9.71 -10.27 15.59
CA LEU A 141 8.42 -10.90 15.85
C LEU A 141 7.81 -10.38 17.15
N PHE A 142 8.63 -10.19 18.20
CA PHE A 142 8.18 -9.68 19.49
C PHE A 142 7.69 -8.22 19.41
N GLY A 143 8.41 -7.35 18.68
CA GLY A 143 7.99 -5.96 18.45
C GLY A 143 6.68 -5.84 17.66
N LEU A 144 6.48 -6.68 16.64
CA LEU A 144 5.25 -6.69 15.84
C LEU A 144 4.04 -7.25 16.58
N ILE A 145 4.21 -8.31 17.38
CA ILE A 145 3.13 -8.87 18.22
C ILE A 145 2.66 -7.86 19.26
N ILE A 146 3.52 -6.95 19.72
CA ILE A 146 3.17 -5.91 20.69
C ILE A 146 2.60 -4.65 20.01
N VAL A 147 3.14 -4.25 18.86
CA VAL A 147 2.71 -3.02 18.18
C VAL A 147 1.36 -3.19 17.46
N VAL A 148 1.09 -4.35 16.86
CA VAL A 148 -0.18 -4.61 16.17
C VAL A 148 -1.41 -4.45 17.07
N PRO A 149 -1.48 -4.98 18.31
CA PRO A 149 -2.65 -4.79 19.18
C PRO A 149 -2.79 -3.37 19.77
N ILE A 150 -1.73 -2.56 19.80
CA ILE A 150 -1.81 -1.17 20.29
C ILE A 150 -2.59 -0.27 19.31
N PHE A 151 -2.60 -0.59 18.01
CA PHE A 151 -3.41 0.14 17.02
C PHE A 151 -4.85 -0.36 16.90
N TYR A 152 -5.21 -1.48 17.53
CA TYR A 152 -6.57 -2.05 17.52
C TYR A 152 -7.36 -1.81 18.82
N THR A 153 -6.82 -1.06 19.77
CA THR A 153 -7.44 -0.84 21.10
C THR A 153 -7.72 0.62 21.45
N LYS A 154 -7.97 1.48 20.45
CA LYS A 154 -8.55 2.81 20.68
C LYS A 154 -9.76 3.07 19.79
#